data_AF-A0A2V1BBZ0-F1
#
_entry.id   AF-A0A2V1BBZ0-F1
#
_cell.length_a   1.000
_cell.length_b   1.000
_cell.length_c   1.000
_cell.angle_alpha   90.00
_cell.angle_beta   90.00
_cell.angle_gamma   90.00
#
_symmetry.space_group_name_H-M   'P 1'
#
loop_
_entity.id
_entity.type
_entity.pdbx_description
1 polymer ?
#
loop_
_entity_poly.entity_id
_entity_poly.type
_entity_poly.pdbx_seq_one_letter_code
_entity_poly.pdbx_strand_id
1 'polypeptide(L)'
;MVTQIVIQGSPSEQARILKVLQRYGLINDSNEITPSQANSFDTFNKCQEMFNTTLESHYQESNALIKSLGDKAITHAERRRDAEIQNDMLSKSVAAKDGVIGTLRATIKERNRELDETELRAAILEDKLGEANEQLAKKTEQLDAKAAYITATVLANMDDEYRRMVENTKELEENVKELETHQLTLSNKILKLREENRRLQVYNEHRKKRMDLQENRLEKLTKENQLLKRSREGEQVEEGEKAEEIDDEKERLCKRIKLDLN
;
A
#
# COMPACT_ATOMS: atom_id res chain seq x y z
N MET A 1 6.55 84.19 118.96
CA MET A 1 6.86 82.75 118.94
C MET A 1 6.62 82.26 117.52
N VAL A 2 7.65 81.70 116.87
CA VAL A 2 7.53 81.11 115.52
C VAL A 2 7.22 79.63 115.71
N THR A 3 6.16 79.12 115.08
CA THR A 3 5.73 77.72 115.22
C THR A 3 6.08 76.99 113.93
N GLN A 4 7.02 76.04 114.01
CA GLN A 4 7.48 75.24 112.87
C GLN A 4 6.53 74.04 112.68
N ILE A 5 6.00 73.86 111.46
CA ILE A 5 5.10 72.73 111.16
C ILE A 5 5.93 71.47 110.92
N VAL A 6 5.70 70.42 111.71
CA VAL A 6 6.29 69.10 111.48
C VAL A 6 5.26 68.21 110.80
N ILE A 7 5.47 67.91 109.51
CA ILE A 7 4.60 67.02 108.73
C ILE A 7 5.18 65.61 108.77
N GLN A 8 4.44 64.63 109.29
CA GLN A 8 4.89 63.24 109.30
C GLN A 8 4.53 62.55 107.97
N GLY A 9 5.49 61.85 107.35
CA GLY A 9 5.29 61.16 106.07
C GLY A 9 6.61 60.82 105.36
N SER A 10 6.53 60.20 104.18
CA SER A 10 7.74 59.97 103.37
C SER A 10 8.32 61.30 102.85
N PRO A 11 9.65 61.41 102.60
CA PRO A 11 10.26 62.68 102.17
C PRO A 11 9.63 63.27 100.90
N SER A 12 9.13 62.43 99.98
CA SER A 12 8.43 62.84 98.77
C SER A 12 7.02 63.38 99.05
N GLU A 13 6.29 62.79 99.99
CA GLU A 13 4.99 63.30 100.46
C GLU A 13 5.14 64.59 101.25
N GLN A 14 6.12 64.68 102.15
CA GLN A 14 6.44 65.90 102.89
C GLN A 14 6.76 67.05 101.92
N ALA A 15 7.61 66.82 100.92
CA ALA A 15 7.94 67.83 99.91
C ALA A 15 6.73 68.25 99.07
N ARG A 16 5.80 67.32 98.77
CA ARG A 16 4.54 67.64 98.06
C ARG A 16 3.62 68.50 98.93
N ILE A 17 3.41 68.13 100.19
CA ILE A 17 2.52 68.87 101.10
C ILE A 17 3.10 70.25 101.40
N LEU A 18 4.41 70.37 101.65
CA LEU A 18 5.07 71.67 101.85
C LEU A 18 4.94 72.57 100.62
N LYS A 19 5.16 72.04 99.41
CA LYS A 19 4.96 72.82 98.17
C LYS A 19 3.51 73.28 97.98
N VAL A 20 2.53 72.46 98.36
CA VAL A 20 1.11 72.85 98.33
C VAL A 20 0.86 73.97 99.34
N LEU A 21 1.30 73.82 100.59
CA LEU A 21 1.14 74.84 101.64
C LEU A 21 1.84 76.17 101.29
N GLN A 22 3.03 76.12 100.69
CA GLN A 22 3.77 77.28 100.19
C GLN A 22 3.06 77.95 99.01
N ARG A 23 2.61 77.17 98.01
CA ARG A 23 1.94 77.71 96.81
C ARG A 23 0.66 78.47 97.12
N TYR A 24 -0.01 78.10 98.22
CA TYR A 24 -1.23 78.77 98.69
C TYR A 24 -0.96 79.82 99.79
N GLY A 25 0.31 80.14 100.07
CA GLY A 25 0.71 81.24 100.95
C GLY A 25 0.48 81.00 102.44
N LEU A 26 0.31 79.75 102.86
CA LEU A 26 -0.04 79.36 104.25
C LEU A 26 1.18 79.22 105.15
N ILE A 27 2.31 78.94 104.51
CA ILE A 27 3.64 79.00 105.08
C ILE A 27 4.51 79.80 104.11
N ASN A 28 5.48 80.53 104.64
CA ASN A 28 6.47 81.21 103.80
C ASN A 28 7.43 80.19 103.15
N ASP A 29 8.34 80.66 102.30
CA ASP A 29 9.38 79.83 101.66
C ASP A 29 10.32 79.14 102.69
N SER A 30 10.26 79.57 103.96
CA SER A 30 10.98 79.00 105.11
C SER A 30 10.15 78.00 105.94
N ASN A 31 8.94 77.65 105.49
CA ASN A 31 8.00 76.73 106.16
C ASN A 31 7.43 77.22 107.50
N GLU A 32 7.31 78.53 107.69
CA GLU A 32 6.83 79.16 108.92
C GLU A 32 5.45 79.81 108.74
N ILE A 33 4.60 79.72 109.77
CA ILE A 33 3.29 80.38 109.84
C ILE A 33 3.46 81.78 110.44
N THR A 34 2.93 82.82 109.79
CA THR A 34 2.94 84.18 110.35
C THR A 34 1.85 84.39 111.42
N PRO A 35 2.03 85.26 112.43
CA PRO A 35 1.05 85.45 113.52
C PRO A 35 -0.36 85.87 113.07
N SER A 36 -0.50 86.53 111.92
CA SER A 36 -1.80 86.88 111.31
C SER A 36 -2.53 85.68 110.70
N GLN A 37 -1.82 84.58 110.44
CA GLN A 37 -2.36 83.33 109.90
C GLN A 37 -2.73 82.33 111.01
N ALA A 38 -2.22 82.52 112.23
CA ALA A 38 -2.35 81.58 113.35
C ALA A 38 -3.68 81.67 114.14
N ASN A 39 -4.47 82.75 114.01
CA ASN A 39 -5.64 83.02 114.87
C ASN A 39 -7.01 82.92 114.18
N SER A 40 -7.09 82.27 113.02
CA SER A 40 -8.35 82.09 112.31
C SER A 40 -8.58 80.60 112.05
N PHE A 41 -9.46 80.01 112.85
CA PHE A 41 -10.03 78.68 112.61
C PHE A 41 -10.57 78.58 111.17
N ASP A 42 -11.03 79.69 110.59
CA ASP A 42 -11.48 79.79 109.20
C ASP A 42 -10.35 79.62 108.19
N THR A 43 -9.14 80.09 108.49
CA THR A 43 -7.98 79.90 107.61
C THR A 43 -7.64 78.42 107.52
N PHE A 44 -7.59 77.72 108.66
CA PHE A 44 -7.34 76.27 108.69
C PHE A 44 -8.40 75.47 107.92
N ASN A 45 -9.69 75.78 108.13
CA ASN A 45 -10.78 75.11 107.40
C ASN A 45 -10.69 75.35 105.89
N LYS A 46 -10.33 76.57 105.47
CA LYS A 46 -10.16 76.91 104.05
C LYS A 46 -8.95 76.21 103.42
N CYS A 47 -7.86 76.04 104.18
CA CYS A 47 -6.71 75.22 103.75
C CYS A 47 -7.12 73.76 103.56
N GLN A 48 -7.87 73.22 104.51
CA GLN A 48 -8.33 71.83 104.49
C GLN A 48 -9.29 71.60 103.31
N GLU A 49 -10.20 72.53 103.05
CA GLU A 49 -11.10 72.49 101.89
C GLU A 49 -10.33 72.52 100.56
N MET A 50 -9.39 73.48 100.39
CA MET A 50 -8.57 73.56 99.18
C MET A 50 -7.69 72.33 98.97
N PHE A 51 -7.14 71.80 100.06
CA PHE A 51 -6.34 70.57 100.02
C PHE A 51 -7.19 69.38 99.59
N ASN A 52 -8.38 69.23 100.17
CA ASN A 52 -9.33 68.19 99.82
C ASN A 52 -9.79 68.32 98.36
N THR A 53 -10.15 69.51 97.88
CA THR A 53 -10.54 69.71 96.48
C THR A 53 -9.41 69.43 95.49
N THR A 54 -8.17 69.78 95.86
CA THR A 54 -6.99 69.52 95.01
C THR A 54 -6.67 68.03 94.96
N LEU A 55 -6.78 67.33 96.10
CA LEU A 55 -6.65 65.88 96.17
C LEU A 55 -7.73 65.17 95.36
N GLU A 56 -8.99 65.59 95.49
CA GLU A 56 -10.12 65.03 94.75
C GLU A 56 -9.93 65.21 93.24
N SER A 57 -9.51 66.41 92.80
CA SER A 57 -9.20 66.69 91.39
C SER A 57 -8.06 65.81 90.87
N HIS A 58 -6.95 65.72 91.59
CA HIS A 58 -5.83 64.85 91.19
C HIS A 58 -6.19 63.36 91.24
N TYR A 59 -7.05 62.94 92.16
CA TYR A 59 -7.57 61.57 92.21
C TYR A 59 -8.42 61.26 90.98
N GLN A 60 -9.30 62.18 90.57
CA GLN A 60 -10.10 62.05 89.35
C GLN A 60 -9.24 62.04 88.08
N GLU A 61 -8.27 62.95 87.96
CA GLU A 61 -7.31 62.98 86.84
C GLU A 61 -6.48 61.71 86.77
N SER A 62 -5.97 61.25 87.92
CA SER A 62 -5.21 60.00 88.02
C SER A 62 -6.05 58.81 87.58
N ASN A 63 -7.30 58.70 88.05
CA ASN A 63 -8.22 57.64 87.65
C ASN A 63 -8.57 57.69 86.15
N ALA A 64 -8.76 58.89 85.59
CA ALA A 64 -9.01 59.06 84.16
C ALA A 64 -7.79 58.64 83.33
N LEU A 65 -6.58 58.97 83.78
CA LEU A 65 -5.33 58.56 83.12
C LEU A 65 -5.13 57.04 83.21
N ILE A 66 -5.35 56.44 84.38
CA ILE A 66 -5.29 54.99 84.60
C ILE A 66 -6.27 54.28 83.67
N LYS A 67 -7.51 54.77 83.58
CA LYS A 67 -8.52 54.23 82.67
C LYS A 67 -8.08 54.34 81.21
N SER A 68 -7.63 55.51 80.77
CA SER A 68 -7.17 55.72 79.38
C SER A 68 -5.98 54.83 79.01
N LEU A 69 -5.02 54.65 79.93
CA LEU A 69 -3.89 53.75 79.75
C LEU A 69 -4.35 52.28 79.70
N GLY A 70 -5.30 51.89 80.55
CA GLY A 70 -5.94 50.58 80.54
C GLY A 70 -6.61 50.29 79.19
N ASP A 71 -7.45 51.21 78.71
CA ASP A 71 -8.15 51.09 77.43
C ASP A 71 -7.15 50.98 76.24
N LYS A 72 -6.09 51.80 76.25
CA LYS A 72 -5.02 51.71 75.24
C LYS A 72 -4.27 50.38 75.28
N ALA A 73 -3.97 49.87 76.49
CA ALA A 73 -3.31 48.59 76.67
C ALA A 73 -4.17 47.43 76.14
N ILE A 74 -5.48 47.46 76.43
CA ILE A 74 -6.45 46.49 75.89
C ILE A 74 -6.48 46.55 74.36
N THR A 75 -6.64 47.74 73.78
CA THR A 75 -6.69 47.92 72.32
C THR A 75 -5.41 47.41 71.64
N HIS A 76 -4.24 47.67 72.25
CA HIS A 76 -2.96 47.20 71.72
C HIS A 76 -2.81 45.68 71.85
N ALA A 77 -3.31 45.08 72.92
CA ALA A 77 -3.34 43.63 73.10
C ALA A 77 -4.26 42.95 72.08
N GLU A 78 -5.43 43.52 71.80
CA GLU A 78 -6.35 43.04 70.77
C GLU A 78 -5.73 43.08 69.38
N ARG A 79 -5.17 44.23 68.97
CA ARG A 79 -4.47 44.35 67.67
C ARG A 79 -3.32 43.36 67.53
N ARG A 80 -2.58 43.12 68.61
CA ARG A 80 -1.50 42.13 68.60
C ARG A 80 -2.05 40.72 68.40
N ARG A 81 -3.13 40.37 69.09
CA ARG A 81 -3.79 39.06 68.94
C ARG A 81 -4.33 38.87 67.52
N ASP A 82 -4.96 39.89 66.93
CA ASP A 82 -5.46 39.85 65.55
C ASP A 82 -4.32 39.68 64.54
N ALA A 83 -3.21 40.39 64.74
CA ALA A 83 -2.02 40.25 63.89
C ALA A 83 -1.39 38.84 64.01
N GLU A 84 -1.34 38.27 65.21
CA GLU A 84 -0.86 36.90 65.44
C GLU A 84 -1.77 35.88 64.74
N ILE A 85 -3.10 36.03 64.84
CA ILE A 85 -4.07 35.18 64.15
C ILE A 85 -3.92 35.29 62.61
N GLN A 86 -3.80 36.51 62.10
CA GLN A 86 -3.61 36.74 60.66
C GLN A 86 -2.31 36.13 60.15
N ASN A 87 -1.22 36.26 60.92
CA ASN A 87 0.08 35.69 60.56
C ASN A 87 0.07 34.16 60.58
N ASP A 88 -0.62 33.54 61.55
CA ASP A 88 -0.83 32.09 61.59
C ASP A 88 -1.64 31.59 60.38
N MET A 89 -2.73 32.31 60.02
CA MET A 89 -3.51 31.99 58.83
C MET A 89 -2.69 32.11 57.53
N LEU A 90 -1.90 33.18 57.40
CA LEU A 90 -1.02 33.37 56.25
C LEU A 90 0.05 32.27 56.18
N SER A 91 0.67 31.94 57.30
CA SER A 91 1.69 30.88 57.39
C SER A 91 1.13 29.52 56.96
N LYS A 92 -0.08 29.17 57.44
CA LYS A 92 -0.78 27.94 57.01
C LYS A 92 -1.11 27.95 55.53
N SER A 93 -1.58 29.08 54.99
CA SER A 93 -1.88 29.21 53.56
C SER A 93 -0.62 29.09 52.69
N VAL A 94 0.51 29.65 53.12
CA VAL A 94 1.80 29.53 52.43
C VAL A 94 2.26 28.08 52.43
N ALA A 95 2.25 27.42 53.59
CA ALA A 95 2.63 26.01 53.70
C ALA A 95 1.77 25.09 52.81
N ALA A 96 0.46 25.35 52.71
CA ALA A 96 -0.42 24.60 51.82
C ALA A 96 -0.06 24.81 50.34
N LYS A 97 0.24 26.05 49.92
CA LYS A 97 0.67 26.36 48.56
C LYS A 97 2.03 25.76 48.23
N ASP A 98 2.98 25.75 49.17
CA ASP A 98 4.29 25.11 48.99
C ASP A 98 4.15 23.60 48.78
N GLY A 99 3.22 22.96 49.51
CA GLY A 99 2.86 21.56 49.27
C GLY A 99 2.37 21.32 47.83
N VAL A 100 1.47 22.17 47.32
CA VAL A 100 0.97 22.09 45.93
C VAL A 100 2.07 22.35 44.91
N ILE A 101 2.95 23.32 45.15
CA ILE A 101 4.09 23.59 44.27
C ILE A 101 5.03 22.38 44.23
N GLY A 102 5.24 21.73 45.37
CA GLY A 102 6.04 20.50 45.46
C GLY A 102 5.47 19.37 44.61
N THR A 103 4.16 19.11 44.69
CA THR A 103 3.51 18.07 43.88
C THR A 103 3.56 18.40 42.38
N LEU A 104 3.29 19.64 42.01
CA LEU A 104 3.37 20.08 40.60
C LEU A 104 4.78 19.93 40.03
N ARG A 105 5.83 20.28 40.80
CA ARG A 105 7.22 20.08 40.38
C ARG A 105 7.55 18.60 40.16
N ALA A 106 7.04 17.71 41.01
CA ALA A 106 7.23 16.27 40.84
C ALA A 106 6.52 15.76 39.58
N THR A 107 5.27 16.19 39.34
CA THR A 107 4.54 15.82 38.12
C THR A 107 5.23 16.32 36.86
N ILE A 108 5.70 17.57 36.84
CA ILE A 108 6.44 18.12 35.68
C ILE A 108 7.71 17.29 35.41
N LYS A 109 8.45 16.92 36.45
CA LYS A 109 9.65 16.09 36.31
C LYS A 109 9.34 14.73 35.69
N GLU A 110 8.23 14.10 36.07
CA GLU A 110 7.82 12.82 35.51
C GLU A 110 7.38 12.94 34.05
N ARG A 111 6.56 13.96 33.73
CA ARG A 111 6.11 14.20 32.34
C ARG A 111 7.27 14.53 31.40
N ASN A 112 8.30 15.21 31.89
CA ASN A 112 9.51 15.46 31.10
C ASN A 112 10.27 14.16 30.81
N ARG A 113 10.36 13.22 31.76
CA ARG A 113 10.96 11.90 31.48
C ARG A 113 10.16 11.11 30.46
N GLU A 114 8.84 11.10 30.59
CA GLU A 114 7.98 10.44 29.60
C GLU A 114 8.19 11.06 28.21
N LEU A 115 8.32 12.39 28.12
CA LEU A 115 8.59 13.09 26.87
C LEU A 115 9.93 12.63 26.27
N ASP A 116 11.01 12.66 27.06
CA ASP A 116 12.35 12.20 26.63
C ASP A 116 12.30 10.74 26.11
N GLU A 117 11.57 9.85 26.79
CA GLU A 117 11.38 8.47 26.35
C GLU A 117 10.60 8.36 25.03
N THR A 118 9.57 9.18 24.86
CA THR A 118 8.78 9.18 23.61
C THR A 118 9.59 9.74 22.44
N GLU A 119 10.40 10.77 22.65
CA GLU A 119 11.30 11.32 21.64
C GLU A 119 12.35 10.29 21.21
N LEU A 120 12.94 9.56 22.16
CA LEU A 120 13.87 8.48 21.85
C LEU A 120 13.20 7.36 21.05
N ARG A 121 11.98 6.95 21.42
CA ARG A 121 11.22 5.93 20.67
C ARG A 121 10.89 6.41 19.25
N ALA A 122 10.54 7.69 19.09
CA ALA A 122 10.27 8.29 17.79
C ALA A 122 11.53 8.25 16.89
N ALA A 123 12.69 8.67 17.41
CA ALA A 123 13.95 8.61 16.68
C ALA A 123 14.31 7.19 16.21
N ILE A 124 14.15 6.17 17.08
CA ILE A 124 14.39 4.76 16.71
C ILE A 124 13.42 4.30 15.60
N LEU A 125 12.17 4.77 15.62
CA LEU A 125 11.20 4.43 14.58
C LEU A 125 11.51 5.12 13.25
N GLU A 126 11.99 6.36 13.27
CA GLU A 126 12.45 7.07 12.08
C GLU A 126 13.63 6.35 11.41
N ASP A 127 14.63 5.94 12.19
CA ASP A 127 15.77 5.15 11.68
C ASP A 127 15.30 3.84 11.02
N LYS A 128 14.43 3.08 11.71
CA LYS A 128 13.85 1.84 11.17
C LYS A 128 13.04 2.07 9.89
N LEU A 129 12.31 3.18 9.82
CA LEU A 129 11.55 3.55 8.63
C LEU A 129 12.50 3.87 7.46
N GLY A 130 13.61 4.56 7.75
CA GLY A 130 14.69 4.81 6.80
C GLY A 130 15.27 3.51 6.22
N GLU A 131 15.66 2.57 7.09
CA GLU A 131 16.17 1.26 6.69
C GLU A 131 15.17 0.47 5.85
N ALA A 132 13.89 0.46 6.25
CA ALA A 132 12.83 -0.21 5.52
C ALA A 132 12.62 0.38 4.11
N ASN A 133 12.66 1.71 3.98
CA ASN A 133 12.56 2.39 2.69
C ASN A 133 13.75 2.07 1.78
N GLU A 134 14.96 2.03 2.32
CA GLU A 134 16.16 1.66 1.54
C GLU A 134 16.07 0.21 1.03
N GLN A 135 15.62 -0.73 1.87
CA GLN A 135 15.41 -2.12 1.45
C GLN A 135 14.33 -2.24 0.38
N LEU A 136 13.24 -1.48 0.50
CA LEU A 136 12.17 -1.45 -0.50
C LEU A 136 12.66 -0.90 -1.84
N ALA A 137 13.46 0.17 -1.82
CA ALA A 137 14.07 0.72 -3.02
C ALA A 137 14.96 -0.31 -3.73
N LYS A 138 15.85 -0.99 -2.99
CA LYS A 138 16.73 -2.04 -3.53
C LYS A 138 15.94 -3.20 -4.15
N LYS A 139 14.85 -3.64 -3.50
CA LYS A 139 13.99 -4.71 -4.03
C LYS A 139 13.25 -4.28 -5.30
N THR A 140 12.80 -3.03 -5.34
CA THR A 140 12.11 -2.47 -6.51
C THR A 140 13.06 -2.44 -7.71
N GLU A 141 14.28 -1.94 -7.52
CA GLU A 141 15.31 -1.93 -8.57
C GLU A 141 15.65 -3.35 -9.07
N GLN A 142 15.78 -4.32 -8.16
CA GLN A 142 16.01 -5.72 -8.54
C GLN A 142 14.85 -6.32 -9.34
N LEU A 143 13.61 -6.00 -8.98
CA LEU A 143 12.43 -6.46 -9.72
C LEU A 143 12.37 -5.84 -11.11
N ASP A 144 12.66 -4.55 -11.25
CA ASP A 144 12.71 -3.86 -12.53
C ASP A 144 13.80 -4.46 -13.44
N ALA A 145 15.00 -4.69 -12.89
CA ALA A 145 16.08 -5.34 -13.62
C ALA A 145 15.70 -6.76 -14.07
N LYS A 146 15.04 -7.54 -13.21
CA LYS A 146 14.58 -8.89 -13.54
C LYS A 146 13.48 -8.87 -14.59
N ALA A 147 12.54 -7.93 -14.52
CA ALA A 147 11.48 -7.77 -15.50
C ALA A 147 12.05 -7.37 -16.87
N ALA A 148 13.02 -6.46 -16.91
CA ALA A 148 13.73 -6.08 -18.12
C ALA A 148 14.47 -7.27 -18.75
N TYR A 149 15.18 -8.06 -17.93
CA TYR A 149 15.86 -9.27 -18.39
C TYR A 149 14.90 -10.29 -18.99
N ILE A 150 13.82 -10.62 -18.28
CA ILE A 150 12.81 -11.58 -18.78
C ILE A 150 12.20 -11.08 -20.09
N THR A 151 11.86 -9.79 -20.17
CA THR A 151 11.30 -9.20 -21.39
C THR A 151 12.28 -9.33 -22.56
N ALA A 152 13.56 -9.01 -22.35
CA ALA A 152 14.59 -9.16 -23.38
C ALA A 152 14.77 -10.61 -23.83
N THR A 153 14.78 -11.57 -22.89
CA THR A 153 14.90 -13.00 -23.21
C THR A 153 13.69 -13.51 -24.00
N VAL A 154 12.48 -13.13 -23.62
CA VAL A 154 11.25 -13.54 -24.33
C VAL A 154 11.23 -12.94 -25.73
N LEU A 155 11.58 -11.67 -25.89
CA LEU A 155 11.67 -11.03 -27.21
C LEU A 155 12.70 -11.72 -28.10
N ALA A 156 13.90 -12.00 -27.60
CA ALA A 156 14.94 -12.70 -28.36
C ALA A 156 14.48 -14.10 -28.81
N ASN A 157 13.84 -14.87 -27.92
CA ASN A 157 13.32 -16.19 -28.26
C ASN A 157 12.22 -16.12 -29.33
N MET A 158 11.32 -15.13 -29.24
CA MET A 158 10.28 -14.93 -30.25
C MET A 158 10.87 -14.54 -31.60
N ASP A 159 11.90 -13.68 -31.62
CA ASP A 159 12.59 -13.30 -32.86
C ASP A 159 13.27 -14.51 -33.53
N ASP A 160 13.89 -15.40 -32.75
CA ASP A 160 14.52 -16.62 -33.25
C ASP A 160 13.50 -17.65 -33.75
N GLU A 161 12.36 -17.78 -33.09
CA GLU A 161 11.25 -18.63 -33.57
C GLU A 161 10.62 -18.06 -34.85
N TYR A 162 10.40 -16.75 -34.90
CA TYR A 162 9.87 -16.08 -36.08
C TYR A 162 10.81 -16.26 -37.28
N ARG A 163 12.12 -16.10 -37.09
CA ARG A 163 13.13 -16.33 -38.13
C ARG A 163 13.06 -17.76 -38.68
N ARG A 164 13.02 -18.77 -37.79
CA ARG A 164 12.89 -20.17 -38.18
C ARG A 164 11.59 -20.45 -38.95
N MET A 165 10.47 -19.87 -38.53
CA MET A 165 9.21 -20.01 -39.27
C MET A 165 9.29 -19.41 -40.67
N VAL A 166 9.91 -18.24 -40.82
CA VAL A 166 10.09 -17.60 -42.13
C VAL A 166 10.99 -18.44 -43.04
N GLU A 167 12.08 -19.00 -42.52
CA GLU A 167 12.97 -19.90 -43.27
C GLU A 167 12.23 -21.17 -43.72
N ASN A 168 11.52 -21.85 -42.80
CA ASN A 168 10.71 -23.01 -43.14
C ASN A 168 9.63 -22.70 -44.18
N THR A 169 9.04 -21.51 -44.13
CA THR A 169 8.03 -21.08 -45.11
C THR A 169 8.65 -20.93 -46.50
N LYS A 170 9.85 -20.34 -46.59
CA LYS A 170 10.58 -20.24 -47.87
C LYS A 170 10.93 -21.61 -48.44
N GLU A 171 11.45 -22.52 -47.62
CA GLU A 171 11.74 -23.89 -48.03
C GLU A 171 10.48 -24.61 -48.53
N LEU A 172 9.34 -24.42 -47.85
CA LEU A 172 8.07 -24.99 -48.27
C LEU A 172 7.59 -24.42 -49.61
N GLU A 173 7.74 -23.10 -49.82
CA GLU A 173 7.43 -22.45 -51.10
C GLU A 173 8.30 -22.97 -52.25
N GLU A 174 9.58 -23.22 -52.01
CA GLU A 174 10.49 -23.83 -53.00
C GLU A 174 10.07 -25.25 -53.33
N ASN A 175 9.79 -26.08 -52.33
CA ASN A 175 9.28 -27.44 -52.52
C ASN A 175 7.96 -27.47 -53.30
N VAL A 176 7.05 -26.53 -53.04
CA VAL A 176 5.79 -26.40 -53.79
C VAL A 176 6.06 -26.10 -55.26
N LYS A 177 6.96 -25.16 -55.57
CA LYS A 177 7.34 -24.84 -56.95
C LYS A 177 7.93 -26.05 -57.66
N GLU A 178 8.81 -26.81 -57.00
CA GLU A 178 9.36 -28.04 -57.57
C GLU A 178 8.26 -29.05 -57.90
N LEU A 179 7.33 -29.29 -56.98
CA LEU A 179 6.18 -30.18 -57.20
C LEU A 179 5.30 -29.71 -58.37
N GLU A 180 5.04 -28.41 -58.50
CA GLU A 180 4.31 -27.84 -59.64
C GLU A 180 5.02 -28.12 -60.98
N THR A 181 6.35 -27.95 -61.02
CA THR A 181 7.13 -28.25 -62.23
C THR A 181 7.12 -29.75 -62.58
N HIS A 182 7.20 -30.62 -61.57
CA HIS A 182 7.08 -32.06 -61.75
C HIS A 182 5.68 -32.46 -62.26
N GLN A 183 4.62 -31.87 -61.68
CA GLN A 183 3.24 -32.09 -62.12
C GLN A 183 3.03 -31.65 -63.57
N LEU A 184 3.56 -30.49 -63.97
CA LEU A 184 3.50 -30.02 -65.35
C LEU A 184 4.21 -30.98 -66.31
N THR A 185 5.39 -31.47 -65.92
CA THR A 185 6.18 -32.43 -66.70
C THR A 185 5.45 -33.75 -66.90
N LEU A 186 4.85 -34.31 -65.83
CA LEU A 186 4.06 -35.54 -65.91
C LEU A 186 2.82 -35.34 -66.78
N SER A 187 2.12 -34.21 -66.64
CA SER A 187 0.95 -33.87 -67.45
C SER A 187 1.29 -33.83 -68.95
N ASN A 188 2.42 -33.22 -69.31
CA ASN A 188 2.91 -33.20 -70.69
C ASN A 188 3.27 -34.61 -71.22
N LYS A 189 3.86 -35.47 -70.39
CA LYS A 189 4.14 -36.87 -70.77
C LYS A 189 2.84 -37.66 -71.00
N ILE A 190 1.85 -37.51 -70.13
CA ILE A 190 0.53 -38.15 -70.27
C ILE A 190 -0.14 -37.70 -71.57
N LEU A 191 -0.09 -36.40 -71.90
CA LEU A 191 -0.64 -35.87 -73.15
C LEU A 191 0.02 -36.53 -74.38
N LYS A 192 1.35 -36.60 -74.41
CA LYS A 192 2.09 -37.26 -75.50
C LYS A 192 1.74 -38.74 -75.64
N LEU A 193 1.68 -39.47 -74.53
CA LEU A 193 1.30 -40.89 -74.53
C LEU A 193 -0.15 -41.10 -75.00
N ARG A 194 -1.08 -40.21 -74.62
CA ARG A 194 -2.47 -40.26 -75.11
C ARG A 194 -2.53 -40.05 -76.62
N GLU A 195 -1.74 -39.12 -77.16
CA GLU A 195 -1.66 -38.86 -78.60
C GLU A 195 -1.09 -40.05 -79.37
N GLU A 196 0.02 -40.62 -78.88
CA GLU A 196 0.63 -41.81 -79.47
C GLU A 196 -0.31 -43.01 -79.44
N ASN A 197 -1.00 -43.24 -78.32
CA ASN A 197 -2.00 -44.31 -78.21
C ASN A 197 -3.14 -44.11 -79.21
N ARG A 198 -3.62 -42.87 -79.41
CA ARG A 198 -4.62 -42.57 -80.45
C ARG A 198 -4.10 -42.91 -81.85
N ARG A 199 -2.85 -42.59 -82.16
CA ARG A 199 -2.22 -42.95 -83.46
C ARG A 199 -2.13 -44.47 -83.63
N LEU A 200 -1.75 -45.19 -82.59
CA LEU A 200 -1.68 -46.65 -82.61
C LEU A 200 -3.06 -47.30 -82.77
N GLN A 201 -4.10 -46.76 -82.15
CA GLN A 201 -5.48 -47.22 -82.35
C GLN A 201 -5.89 -47.11 -83.83
N VAL A 202 -5.68 -45.94 -84.44
CA VAL A 202 -5.98 -45.72 -85.86
C VAL A 202 -5.18 -46.68 -86.76
N TYR A 203 -3.89 -46.85 -86.48
CA TYR A 203 -3.04 -47.80 -87.21
C TYR A 203 -3.56 -49.24 -87.11
N ASN A 204 -3.94 -49.67 -85.90
CA ASN A 204 -4.48 -51.00 -85.66
C ASN A 204 -5.82 -51.22 -86.37
N GLU A 205 -6.72 -50.23 -86.37
CA GLU A 205 -7.96 -50.27 -87.14
C GLU A 205 -7.70 -50.42 -88.64
N HIS A 206 -6.76 -49.65 -89.19
CA HIS A 206 -6.36 -49.79 -90.60
C HIS A 206 -5.77 -51.17 -90.90
N ARG A 207 -4.90 -51.69 -90.03
CA ARG A 207 -4.33 -53.03 -90.16
C ARG A 207 -5.43 -54.11 -90.14
N LYS A 208 -6.36 -54.02 -89.19
CA LYS A 208 -7.50 -54.93 -89.08
C LYS A 208 -8.33 -54.95 -90.37
N LYS A 209 -8.73 -53.77 -90.87
CA LYS A 209 -9.44 -53.65 -92.17
C LYS A 209 -8.69 -54.32 -93.33
N ARG A 210 -7.35 -54.21 -93.39
CA ARG A 210 -6.55 -54.90 -94.41
C ARG A 210 -6.59 -56.42 -94.26
N MET A 211 -6.52 -56.93 -93.03
CA MET A 211 -6.63 -58.37 -92.78
C MET A 211 -8.02 -58.88 -93.13
N ASP A 212 -9.08 -58.19 -92.71
CA ASP A 212 -10.47 -58.55 -93.04
C ASP A 212 -10.69 -58.58 -94.58
N LEU A 213 -10.10 -57.65 -95.32
CA LEU A 213 -10.13 -57.65 -96.79
C LEU A 213 -9.38 -58.85 -97.39
N GLN A 214 -8.23 -59.22 -96.82
CA GLN A 214 -7.46 -60.40 -97.25
C GLN A 214 -8.22 -61.69 -96.94
N GLU A 215 -8.83 -61.80 -95.76
CA GLU A 215 -9.65 -62.93 -95.35
C GLU A 215 -10.86 -63.09 -96.28
N ASN A 216 -11.59 -62.00 -96.56
CA ASN A 216 -12.68 -62.01 -97.54
C ASN A 216 -12.23 -62.45 -98.95
N ARG A 217 -11.04 -62.03 -99.39
CA ARG A 217 -10.48 -62.48 -100.69
C ARG A 217 -10.14 -63.97 -100.67
N LEU A 218 -9.53 -64.44 -99.58
CA LEU A 218 -9.19 -65.85 -99.41
C LEU A 218 -10.45 -66.71 -99.37
N GLU A 219 -11.49 -66.27 -98.67
CA GLU A 219 -12.78 -66.95 -98.62
C GLU A 219 -13.43 -67.06 -100.02
N LYS A 220 -13.41 -65.97 -100.81
CA LYS A 220 -13.88 -65.99 -102.21
C LYS A 220 -13.10 -66.99 -103.07
N LEU A 221 -11.76 -66.93 -103.03
CA LEU A 221 -10.90 -67.87 -103.76
C LEU A 221 -11.11 -69.31 -103.31
N THR A 222 -11.40 -69.54 -102.02
CA THR A 222 -11.69 -70.86 -101.47
C THR A 222 -13.01 -71.39 -102.00
N LYS A 223 -14.06 -70.55 -102.03
CA LYS A 223 -15.36 -70.87 -102.66
C LYS A 223 -15.21 -71.15 -104.16
N GLU A 224 -14.46 -70.33 -104.90
CA GLU A 224 -14.16 -70.55 -106.33
C GLU A 224 -13.40 -71.86 -106.56
N ASN A 225 -12.36 -72.15 -105.76
CA ASN A 225 -11.64 -73.42 -105.85
C ASN A 225 -12.54 -74.64 -105.56
N GLN A 226 -13.45 -74.55 -104.59
CA GLN A 226 -14.43 -75.60 -104.32
C GLN A 226 -15.39 -75.78 -105.50
N LEU A 227 -15.85 -74.70 -106.13
CA LEU A 227 -16.69 -74.76 -107.33
C LEU A 227 -15.95 -75.42 -108.49
N LEU A 228 -14.70 -75.01 -108.76
CA LEU A 228 -13.85 -75.63 -109.79
C LEU A 228 -13.63 -77.11 -109.54
N LYS A 229 -13.44 -77.50 -108.27
CA LYS A 229 -13.30 -78.92 -107.90
C LYS A 229 -14.58 -79.71 -108.21
N ARG A 230 -15.76 -79.16 -107.89
CA ARG A 230 -17.05 -79.77 -108.27
C ARG A 230 -17.25 -79.85 -109.78
N SER A 231 -16.84 -78.83 -110.55
CA SER A 231 -16.88 -78.88 -112.02
C SER A 231 -15.96 -79.96 -112.59
N ARG A 232 -14.74 -80.13 -112.05
CA ARG A 232 -13.83 -81.21 -112.46
C ARG A 232 -14.36 -82.60 -112.11
N GLU A 233 -14.98 -82.74 -110.94
CA GLU A 233 -15.65 -83.97 -110.54
C GLU A 233 -16.88 -84.25 -111.42
N GLY A 234 -17.56 -83.22 -111.95
CA GLY A 234 -18.63 -83.34 -112.96
C GLY A 234 -18.13 -83.71 -114.36
N GLU A 235 -17.02 -83.13 -114.83
CA GLU A 235 -16.40 -83.45 -116.13
C GLU A 235 -15.82 -84.88 -116.16
N GLN A 236 -15.34 -85.40 -115.02
CA GLN A 236 -14.88 -86.80 -114.94
C GLN A 236 -16.02 -87.84 -114.98
N VAL A 237 -17.27 -87.45 -114.70
CA VAL A 237 -18.43 -88.33 -114.85
C VAL A 237 -18.88 -88.39 -116.33
N GLU A 238 -18.79 -87.29 -117.08
CA GLU A 238 -19.10 -87.28 -118.53
C GLU A 238 -17.98 -87.89 -119.41
N GLU A 239 -16.71 -87.87 -118.99
CA GLU A 239 -15.64 -88.60 -119.68
C GLU A 239 -15.60 -90.10 -119.32
N GLY A 240 -16.15 -90.50 -118.17
CA GLY A 240 -16.31 -91.91 -117.78
C GLY A 240 -17.35 -92.65 -118.63
N GLU A 241 -18.47 -92.00 -118.97
CA GLU A 241 -19.53 -92.61 -119.77
C GLU A 241 -19.18 -92.76 -121.27
N LYS A 242 -18.24 -91.97 -121.80
CA LYS A 242 -17.75 -92.10 -123.19
C LYS A 242 -16.61 -93.12 -123.37
N ALA A 243 -15.99 -93.57 -122.29
CA ALA A 243 -14.93 -94.58 -122.33
C ALA A 243 -15.48 -96.02 -122.45
N GLU A 244 -16.71 -96.28 -121.98
CA GLU A 244 -17.34 -97.59 -122.04
C GLU A 244 -17.89 -97.92 -123.45
N GLU A 245 -18.27 -96.90 -124.24
CA GLU A 245 -18.80 -97.09 -125.60
C GLU A 245 -17.70 -97.39 -126.65
N ILE A 246 -16.44 -97.07 -126.37
CA ILE A 246 -15.30 -97.28 -127.29
C ILE A 246 -14.68 -98.69 -127.15
N ASP A 247 -14.81 -99.34 -125.99
CA ASP A 247 -14.23 -100.68 -125.78
C ASP A 247 -15.08 -101.78 -126.44
N ASP A 248 -16.41 -101.59 -126.48
CA ASP A 248 -17.34 -102.48 -127.20
C ASP A 248 -17.15 -102.44 -128.73
N GLU A 249 -16.67 -101.33 -129.28
CA GLU A 249 -16.44 -101.19 -130.72
C GLU A 249 -15.09 -101.80 -131.16
N LYS A 250 -14.07 -101.79 -130.29
CA LYS A 250 -12.80 -102.48 -130.52
C LYS A 250 -12.93 -104.00 -130.47
N GLU A 251 -13.77 -104.56 -129.60
CA GLU A 251 -13.97 -106.02 -129.57
C GLU A 251 -14.64 -106.54 -130.85
N ARG A 252 -15.55 -105.76 -131.46
CA ARG A 252 -16.18 -106.12 -132.75
C ARG A 252 -15.21 -106.10 -133.93
N LEU A 253 -14.17 -105.26 -133.89
CA LEU A 253 -13.15 -105.20 -134.94
C LEU A 253 -12.20 -106.41 -134.88
N CYS A 254 -11.83 -106.87 -133.68
CA CYS A 254 -10.98 -108.05 -133.49
C CYS A 254 -11.65 -109.36 -133.95
N LYS A 255 -12.98 -109.49 -133.86
CA LYS A 255 -13.70 -110.66 -134.41
C LYS A 255 -13.75 -110.67 -135.95
N ARG A 256 -13.67 -109.51 -136.61
CA ARG A 256 -13.72 -109.41 -138.08
C ARG A 256 -12.39 -109.79 -138.74
N ILE A 257 -11.27 -109.37 -138.15
CA ILE A 257 -9.92 -109.67 -138.70
C ILE A 257 -9.55 -111.16 -138.58
N LYS A 258 -10.15 -111.91 -137.63
CA LYS A 258 -9.91 -113.36 -137.51
C LYS A 258 -10.61 -114.23 -138.56
N LEU A 259 -11.54 -113.68 -139.35
CA LEU A 259 -12.27 -114.44 -140.38
C LEU A 259 -11.69 -114.30 -141.80
N ASP A 260 -10.82 -113.32 -142.06
CA ASP A 260 -10.23 -113.08 -143.39
C ASP A 260 -8.80 -113.69 -143.56
N LEU A 261 -8.37 -114.56 -142.64
CA LEU A 261 -7.07 -115.26 -142.71
C LEU A 261 -7.17 -116.80 -142.72
N ASN A 262 -8.36 -117.34 -143.06
CA ASN A 262 -8.56 -118.76 -143.40
C ASN A 262 -9.13 -118.90 -144.82
#